data_AF-A0A9D6DP13-F1
#
_entry.id   AF-A0A9D6DP13-F1
#
_cell.length_a   1.000
_cell.length_b   1.000
_cell.length_c   1.000
_cell.angle_alpha   90.00
_cell.angle_beta   90.00
_cell.angle_gamma   90.00
#
_symmetry.space_group_name_H-M   'P 1'
#
loop_
_entity.id
_entity.type
_entity.pdbx_description
1 polymer ?
#
loop_
_entity_poly.entity_id
_entity_poly.type
_entity_poly.pdbx_seq_one_letter_code
_entity_poly.pdbx_strand_id
1 'polypeptide(L)'
;MIIAQPVTRREVSMRSRFPLIILLLALGAAVPPSAAEPPAGRPAVHDELSRSLDELASQLHGLTDRWRGHFGRGEAPGERPLITLMLGWRQELGLSAAQIESLERLRTEFQRGAIRRDADLRVAEMDLAALLRTDTVDLAAAEAKVREIERLRAETRLARIRAIEEGKAQLTVEQRATLRTLLAQQAARPPEPPVRRSR
;
A
#
# COMPACT_ATOMS: atom_id res chain seq x y z
N MET A 1 16.08 -50.91 25.59
CA MET A 1 14.71 -50.65 26.08
C MET A 1 14.58 -49.14 26.23
N ILE A 2 14.02 -48.48 25.21
CA ILE A 2 13.94 -47.02 25.08
C ILE A 2 12.52 -46.62 25.49
N ILE A 3 12.37 -45.86 26.58
CA ILE A 3 11.08 -45.32 27.01
C ILE A 3 10.94 -43.94 26.40
N ALA A 4 10.12 -43.87 25.34
CA ALA A 4 9.74 -42.64 24.67
C ALA A 4 8.74 -41.85 25.53
N GLN A 5 9.07 -40.59 25.81
CA GLN A 5 8.14 -39.62 26.40
C GLN A 5 7.39 -38.91 25.26
N PRO A 6 6.05 -38.81 25.27
CA PRO A 6 5.32 -38.11 24.22
C PRO A 6 5.41 -36.59 24.38
N VAL A 7 5.89 -35.91 23.33
CA VAL A 7 5.83 -34.45 23.17
C VAL A 7 4.37 -34.05 22.97
N THR A 8 3.76 -33.48 24.00
CA THR A 8 2.42 -32.87 23.91
C THR A 8 2.46 -31.63 23.03
N ARG A 9 1.89 -31.76 21.83
CA ARG A 9 1.58 -30.71 20.87
C ARG A 9 0.65 -29.68 21.53
N ARG A 10 1.18 -28.49 21.88
CA ARG A 10 0.34 -27.34 22.26
C ARG A 10 -0.41 -26.86 21.02
N GLU A 11 -1.68 -27.20 20.92
CA GLU A 11 -2.63 -26.54 20.02
C GLU A 11 -2.80 -25.09 20.47
N VAL A 12 -2.35 -24.14 19.64
CA VAL A 12 -2.74 -22.74 19.78
C VAL A 12 -4.16 -22.63 19.23
N SER A 13 -5.15 -22.79 20.12
CA SER A 13 -6.55 -22.55 19.81
C SER A 13 -6.74 -21.07 19.50
N MET A 14 -6.92 -20.79 18.21
CA MET A 14 -7.20 -19.49 17.62
C MET A 14 -8.62 -19.07 17.99
N ARG A 15 -8.78 -18.49 19.19
CA ARG A 15 -10.03 -17.84 19.59
C ARG A 15 -10.01 -16.39 19.13
N SER A 16 -10.51 -16.20 17.90
CA SER A 16 -10.95 -14.91 17.37
C SER A 16 -11.83 -14.20 18.39
N ARG A 17 -11.36 -13.05 18.89
CA ARG A 17 -12.14 -12.10 19.68
C ARG A 17 -11.77 -10.71 19.20
N PHE A 18 -12.39 -10.29 18.11
CA PHE A 18 -12.54 -8.88 17.80
C PHE A 18 -13.64 -8.34 18.72
N PRO A 19 -13.33 -7.52 19.75
CA PRO A 19 -14.39 -6.79 20.42
C PRO A 19 -14.84 -5.66 19.50
N LEU A 20 -15.96 -5.90 18.82
CA LEU A 20 -16.82 -4.89 18.24
C LEU A 20 -17.33 -4.01 19.39
N ILE A 21 -16.62 -2.92 19.69
CA ILE A 21 -17.12 -1.90 20.62
C ILE A 21 -17.98 -0.94 19.82
N ILE A 22 -19.27 -1.27 19.71
CA ILE A 22 -20.31 -0.28 19.43
C ILE A 22 -20.61 0.38 20.78
N LEU A 23 -20.06 1.57 21.03
CA LEU A 23 -20.46 2.39 22.17
C LEU A 23 -21.65 3.25 21.74
N LEU A 24 -22.85 2.69 21.91
CA LEU A 24 -24.11 3.41 21.74
C LEU A 24 -24.43 4.09 23.08
N LEU A 25 -23.95 5.33 23.26
CA LEU A 25 -24.27 6.12 24.44
C LEU A 25 -25.61 6.83 24.23
N ALA A 26 -26.72 6.11 24.44
CA ALA A 26 -28.04 6.72 24.59
C ALA A 26 -28.17 7.21 26.04
N LEU A 27 -27.66 8.40 26.34
CA LEU A 27 -27.92 9.07 27.60
C LEU A 27 -29.20 9.91 27.45
N GLY A 28 -30.29 9.42 28.05
CA GLY A 28 -31.55 10.14 28.13
C GLY A 28 -31.39 11.42 28.94
N ALA A 29 -31.64 12.55 28.30
CA ALA A 29 -31.94 13.81 28.98
C ALA A 29 -33.45 14.07 28.83
N ALA A 30 -34.18 13.91 29.94
CA ALA A 30 -35.52 14.43 30.08
C ALA A 30 -35.44 15.97 30.06
N VAL A 31 -36.07 16.60 29.06
CA VAL A 31 -36.26 18.05 28.99
C VAL A 31 -37.77 18.31 28.93
N PRO A 32 -38.34 19.15 29.83
CA PRO A 32 -39.78 19.42 29.85
C PRO A 32 -40.23 20.28 28.65
N PRO A 33 -41.54 20.28 28.29
CA PRO A 33 -42.02 21.08 27.18
C PRO A 33 -42.19 22.53 27.66
N SER A 34 -41.19 23.36 27.41
CA SER A 34 -41.36 24.82 27.49
C SER A 34 -41.39 25.38 26.07
N ALA A 35 -42.54 25.90 25.69
CA ALA A 35 -42.69 26.77 24.53
C ALA A 35 -41.77 27.99 24.71
N ALA A 36 -40.77 28.11 23.85
CA ALA A 36 -40.01 29.34 23.62
C ALA A 36 -39.49 29.31 22.19
N GLU A 37 -39.79 30.36 21.45
CA GLU A 37 -39.41 30.59 20.06
C GLU A 37 -37.88 30.50 19.86
N PRO A 38 -37.39 30.01 18.70
CA PRO A 38 -35.97 30.05 18.38
C PRO A 38 -35.56 31.47 17.94
N PRO A 39 -34.56 32.12 18.56
CA PRO A 39 -33.92 33.27 17.94
C PRO A 39 -33.08 32.81 16.74
N ALA A 40 -33.32 33.46 15.61
CA ALA A 40 -32.57 33.29 14.37
C ALA A 40 -31.09 33.69 14.52
N GLY A 41 -30.20 32.90 13.91
CA GLY A 41 -28.76 33.18 13.72
C GLY A 41 -27.89 32.20 14.49
N ARG A 42 -27.19 31.23 13.88
CA ARG A 42 -26.44 31.22 12.61
C ARG A 42 -26.34 29.78 12.07
N PRO A 43 -26.73 29.48 10.81
CA PRO A 43 -26.47 28.17 10.20
C PRO A 43 -25.37 28.16 9.12
N ALA A 44 -24.85 29.31 8.68
CA ALA A 44 -24.06 29.36 7.44
C ALA A 44 -22.68 28.68 7.49
N VAL A 45 -21.96 28.74 8.62
CA VAL A 45 -20.56 28.28 8.69
C VAL A 45 -20.44 26.75 8.76
N HIS A 46 -21.41 26.09 9.41
CA HIS A 46 -21.41 24.62 9.49
C HIS A 46 -21.76 24.01 8.14
N ASP A 47 -22.77 24.57 7.45
CA ASP A 47 -23.20 24.10 6.14
C ASP A 47 -22.11 24.25 5.07
N GLU A 48 -21.29 25.30 5.16
CA GLU A 48 -20.20 25.56 4.22
C GLU A 48 -18.99 24.64 4.46
N LEU A 49 -18.65 24.38 5.73
CA LEU A 49 -17.61 23.41 6.10
C LEU A 49 -18.00 21.99 5.71
N SER A 50 -19.23 21.57 5.99
CA SER A 50 -19.75 20.26 5.61
C SER A 50 -19.72 20.07 4.10
N ARG A 51 -20.14 21.09 3.33
CA ARG A 51 -20.05 21.06 1.87
C ARG A 51 -18.61 20.94 1.37
N SER A 52 -17.66 21.63 2.02
CA SER A 52 -16.24 21.52 1.66
C SER A 52 -15.65 20.14 1.97
N LEU A 53 -16.13 19.47 3.03
CA LEU A 53 -15.75 18.11 3.40
C LEU A 53 -16.40 17.08 2.46
N ASP A 54 -17.64 17.28 2.04
CA ASP A 54 -18.31 16.44 1.04
C ASP A 54 -17.65 16.54 -0.33
N GLU A 55 -17.19 17.75 -0.70
CA GLU A 55 -16.40 17.99 -1.90
C GLU A 55 -15.04 17.26 -1.82
N LEU A 56 -14.35 17.32 -0.68
CA LEU A 56 -13.11 16.58 -0.44
C LEU A 56 -13.33 15.06 -0.43
N ALA A 57 -14.41 14.59 0.17
CA ALA A 57 -14.77 13.17 0.23
C ALA A 57 -15.18 12.63 -1.13
N SER A 58 -15.87 13.42 -1.96
CA SER A 58 -16.21 13.04 -3.35
C SER A 58 -14.98 13.08 -4.27
N GLN A 59 -14.05 14.01 -4.06
CA GLN A 59 -12.75 14.00 -4.73
C GLN A 59 -11.89 12.77 -4.33
N LEU A 60 -11.90 12.38 -3.05
CA LEU A 60 -11.28 11.14 -2.56
C LEU A 60 -11.99 9.88 -3.08
N HIS A 61 -13.31 9.92 -3.27
CA HIS A 61 -14.05 8.82 -3.91
C HIS A 61 -13.72 8.68 -5.40
N GLY A 62 -13.61 9.79 -6.14
CA GLY A 62 -13.13 9.78 -7.53
C GLY A 62 -11.68 9.29 -7.64
N LEU A 63 -10.85 9.56 -6.64
CA LEU A 63 -9.51 9.01 -6.52
C LEU A 63 -9.54 7.49 -6.27
N THR A 64 -10.44 6.99 -5.42
CA THR A 64 -10.59 5.56 -5.13
C THR A 64 -11.17 4.75 -6.30
N ASP A 65 -12.07 5.30 -7.11
CA ASP A 65 -12.54 4.65 -8.35
C ASP A 65 -11.45 4.64 -9.44
N ARG A 66 -10.65 5.71 -9.55
CA ARG A 66 -9.43 5.72 -10.38
C ARG A 66 -8.38 4.71 -9.87
N TRP A 67 -8.32 4.51 -8.55
CA TRP A 67 -7.52 3.48 -7.88
C TRP A 67 -8.02 2.07 -8.22
N ARG A 68 -9.35 1.84 -8.24
CA ARG A 68 -9.97 0.58 -8.68
C ARG A 68 -9.63 0.23 -10.13
N GLY A 69 -9.52 1.24 -11.00
CA GLY A 69 -9.00 1.10 -12.37
C GLY A 69 -7.49 0.83 -12.46
N HIS A 70 -6.69 1.22 -11.47
CA HIS A 70 -5.26 0.91 -11.37
C HIS A 70 -5.01 -0.55 -10.93
N PHE A 71 -5.90 -1.13 -10.09
CA PHE A 71 -5.80 -2.52 -9.63
C PHE A 71 -5.99 -3.61 -10.71
N GLY A 72 -6.33 -3.24 -11.95
CA GLY A 72 -6.45 -4.17 -13.09
C GLY A 72 -5.24 -4.21 -14.03
N ARG A 73 -4.23 -3.35 -13.85
CA ARG A 73 -3.01 -3.37 -14.66
C ARG A 73 -1.81 -3.54 -13.74
N GLY A 74 -1.14 -4.68 -13.88
CA GLY A 74 0.07 -5.00 -13.11
C GLY A 74 1.07 -3.84 -13.09
N GLU A 75 1.75 -3.72 -11.94
CA GLU A 75 2.92 -2.88 -11.64
C GLU A 75 3.23 -1.85 -12.71
N ALA A 76 3.04 -0.56 -12.39
CA ALA A 76 3.50 0.51 -13.26
C ALA A 76 4.94 0.21 -13.73
N PRO A 77 5.30 0.38 -15.01
CA PRO A 77 6.61 0.00 -15.54
C PRO A 77 7.82 0.53 -14.75
N GLY A 78 7.66 1.62 -14.00
CA GLY A 78 8.68 2.20 -13.11
C GLY A 78 8.77 1.57 -11.69
N GLU A 79 7.95 0.57 -11.38
CA GLU A 79 7.90 -0.07 -10.06
C GLU A 79 8.58 -1.44 -10.00
N ARG A 80 8.94 -1.99 -11.16
CA ARG A 80 9.64 -3.28 -11.23
C ARG A 80 11.09 -3.13 -10.76
N PRO A 81 11.57 -3.94 -9.81
CA PRO A 81 12.98 -3.92 -9.41
C PRO A 81 13.90 -4.19 -10.60
N LEU A 82 15.10 -3.61 -10.56
CA LEU A 82 16.13 -3.82 -11.59
C LEU A 82 16.42 -5.30 -11.86
N ILE A 83 16.23 -6.17 -10.85
CA ILE A 83 16.36 -7.64 -10.98
C ILE A 83 15.52 -8.19 -12.14
N THR A 84 14.32 -7.65 -12.39
CA THR A 84 13.47 -8.11 -13.50
C THR A 84 14.14 -7.87 -14.85
N LEU A 85 14.84 -6.74 -15.01
CA LEU A 85 15.62 -6.46 -16.24
C LEU A 85 16.86 -7.36 -16.32
N MET A 86 17.57 -7.57 -15.21
CA MET A 86 18.72 -8.50 -15.18
C MET A 86 18.32 -9.90 -15.66
N LEU A 87 17.20 -10.43 -15.17
CA LEU A 87 16.67 -11.73 -15.60
C LEU A 87 16.19 -11.73 -17.06
N GLY A 88 15.65 -10.60 -17.54
CA GLY A 88 15.29 -10.42 -18.94
C GLY A 88 16.49 -10.46 -19.88
N TRP A 89 17.62 -9.88 -19.45
CA TRP A 89 18.89 -9.84 -20.19
C TRP A 89 19.86 -10.96 -19.80
N ARG A 90 19.36 -12.10 -19.35
CA ARG A 90 20.19 -13.18 -18.82
C ARG A 90 21.23 -13.72 -19.82
N GLN A 91 20.92 -13.68 -21.12
CA GLN A 91 21.84 -14.15 -22.18
C GLN A 91 22.93 -13.11 -22.45
N GLU A 92 22.54 -11.84 -22.56
CA GLU A 92 23.43 -10.70 -22.80
C GLU A 92 24.37 -10.46 -21.62
N LEU A 93 23.90 -10.71 -20.40
CA LEU A 93 24.69 -10.67 -19.17
C LEU A 93 25.49 -11.95 -18.94
N GLY A 94 25.31 -13.01 -19.73
CA GLY A 94 25.99 -14.30 -19.53
C GLY A 94 25.79 -14.86 -18.12
N LEU A 95 24.56 -14.80 -17.59
CA LEU A 95 24.28 -15.25 -16.22
C LEU A 95 24.42 -16.76 -16.11
N SER A 96 25.08 -17.23 -15.04
CA SER A 96 25.10 -18.64 -14.70
C SER A 96 23.74 -19.12 -14.16
N ALA A 97 23.49 -20.43 -14.20
CA ALA A 97 22.27 -21.00 -13.63
C ALA A 97 22.08 -20.62 -12.15
N ALA A 98 23.16 -20.65 -11.36
CA ALA A 98 23.12 -20.26 -9.94
C ALA A 98 22.81 -18.77 -9.74
N GLN A 99 23.31 -17.89 -10.62
CA GLN A 99 22.98 -16.46 -10.59
C GLN A 99 21.50 -16.24 -10.92
N ILE A 100 20.97 -16.93 -11.92
CA ILE A 100 19.56 -16.85 -12.31
C ILE A 100 18.68 -17.27 -11.15
N GLU A 101 18.94 -18.43 -10.54
CA GLU A 101 18.17 -18.93 -9.40
C GLU A 101 18.19 -17.94 -8.21
N SER A 102 19.36 -17.40 -7.88
CA SER A 102 19.51 -16.41 -6.81
C SER A 102 18.68 -15.15 -7.09
N LEU A 103 18.75 -14.62 -8.32
CA LEU A 103 17.99 -13.44 -8.74
C LEU A 103 16.48 -13.70 -8.76
N GLU A 104 16.03 -14.88 -9.19
CA GLU A 104 14.62 -15.26 -9.17
C GLU A 104 14.06 -15.35 -7.75
N ARG A 105 14.85 -15.89 -6.82
CA ARG A 105 14.50 -15.90 -5.39
C ARG A 105 14.37 -14.48 -4.85
N LEU A 106 15.36 -13.61 -5.07
CA LEU A 106 15.32 -12.21 -4.63
C LEU A 106 14.11 -11.46 -5.18
N ARG A 107 13.80 -11.65 -6.47
CA ARG A 107 12.60 -11.07 -7.09
C ARG A 107 11.32 -11.55 -6.40
N THR A 108 11.22 -12.85 -6.16
CA THR A 108 10.03 -13.47 -5.55
C THR A 108 9.83 -13.03 -4.11
N GLU A 109 10.90 -12.94 -3.33
CA GLU A 109 10.88 -12.44 -1.95
C GLU A 109 10.45 -10.97 -1.90
N PHE A 110 11.03 -10.13 -2.76
CA PHE A 110 10.61 -8.74 -2.88
C PHE A 110 9.13 -8.63 -3.26
N GLN A 111 8.66 -9.38 -4.26
CA GLN A 111 7.27 -9.36 -4.71
C GLN A 111 6.30 -9.78 -3.60
N ARG A 112 6.62 -10.85 -2.88
CA ARG A 112 5.82 -11.28 -1.72
C ARG A 112 5.75 -10.20 -0.65
N GLY A 113 6.87 -9.57 -0.33
CA GLY A 113 6.93 -8.45 0.61
C GLY A 113 6.17 -7.22 0.12
N ALA A 114 6.20 -6.95 -1.18
CA ALA A 114 5.49 -5.84 -1.80
C ALA A 114 3.97 -6.02 -1.72
N ILE A 115 3.47 -7.22 -2.04
CA ILE A 115 2.04 -7.55 -1.92
C ILE A 115 1.54 -7.36 -0.48
N ARG A 116 2.32 -7.78 0.52
CA ARG A 116 1.96 -7.60 1.94
C ARG A 116 1.89 -6.13 2.32
N ARG A 117 2.93 -5.36 2.03
CA ARG A 117 2.98 -3.92 2.33
C ARG A 117 1.89 -3.13 1.59
N ASP A 118 1.57 -3.53 0.35
CA ASP A 118 0.46 -2.94 -0.40
C ASP A 118 -0.88 -3.22 0.28
N ALA A 119 -1.12 -4.47 0.70
CA ALA A 119 -2.32 -4.79 1.47
C ALA A 119 -2.42 -3.98 2.78
N ASP A 120 -1.33 -3.87 3.55
CA ASP A 120 -1.29 -3.08 4.77
C ASP A 120 -1.53 -1.59 4.50
N LEU A 121 -0.94 -1.06 3.42
CA LEU A 121 -1.12 0.33 2.98
C LEU A 121 -2.59 0.61 2.66
N ARG A 122 -3.24 -0.31 1.93
CA ARG A 122 -4.66 -0.20 1.59
C ARG A 122 -5.54 -0.19 2.82
N VAL A 123 -5.26 -1.03 3.81
CA VAL A 123 -6.00 -1.05 5.08
C VAL A 123 -5.82 0.29 5.81
N ALA A 124 -4.59 0.79 5.94
CA ALA A 124 -4.33 2.07 6.59
C ALA A 124 -5.01 3.26 5.88
N GLU A 125 -5.06 3.25 4.55
CA GLU A 125 -5.77 4.27 3.75
C GLU A 125 -7.29 4.19 3.94
N MET A 126 -7.86 2.99 4.02
CA MET A 126 -9.28 2.79 4.33
C MET A 126 -9.63 3.25 5.74
N ASP A 127 -8.79 2.93 6.72
CA ASP A 127 -8.97 3.37 8.12
C ASP A 127 -8.92 4.91 8.22
N LEU A 128 -7.96 5.55 7.54
CA LEU A 128 -7.88 7.00 7.48
C LEU A 128 -9.15 7.60 6.85
N ALA A 129 -9.62 7.03 5.74
CA ALA A 129 -10.86 7.49 5.10
C ALA A 129 -12.08 7.36 6.03
N ALA A 130 -12.14 6.31 6.85
CA ALA A 130 -13.19 6.15 7.85
C ALA A 130 -13.11 7.21 8.96
N LEU A 131 -11.90 7.50 9.47
CA LEU A 131 -11.68 8.54 10.48
C LEU A 131 -12.07 9.94 10.00
N LEU A 132 -11.91 10.22 8.71
CA LEU A 132 -12.22 11.53 8.13
C LEU A 132 -13.71 11.73 7.79
N ARG A 133 -14.53 10.66 7.87
CA ARG A 133 -15.97 10.71 7.58
C ARG A 133 -16.84 11.00 8.80
N THR A 134 -16.25 11.21 9.98
CA THR A 134 -16.98 11.51 11.21
C THR A 134 -17.32 13.00 11.30
N ASP A 135 -18.42 13.35 11.98
CA ASP A 135 -18.85 14.74 12.17
C ASP A 135 -17.79 15.60 12.86
N THR A 136 -17.06 14.99 13.80
CA THR A 136 -15.87 15.55 14.43
C THR A 136 -14.69 14.61 14.20
N VAL A 137 -13.63 15.13 13.58
CA VAL A 137 -12.43 14.34 13.25
C VAL A 137 -11.50 14.28 14.46
N ASP A 138 -11.10 13.07 14.84
CA ASP A 138 -9.97 12.86 15.75
C ASP A 138 -8.66 13.09 15.00
N LEU A 139 -8.11 14.30 15.12
CA LEU A 139 -6.88 14.69 14.44
C LEU A 139 -5.66 13.86 14.86
N ALA A 140 -5.62 13.38 16.11
CA ALA A 140 -4.50 12.56 16.58
C ALA A 140 -4.53 11.16 15.94
N ALA A 141 -5.73 10.56 15.83
CA ALA A 141 -5.90 9.29 15.13
C ALA A 141 -5.60 9.43 13.63
N ALA A 142 -6.07 10.51 13.00
CA ALA A 142 -5.79 10.79 11.59
C ALA A 142 -4.29 10.99 11.33
N GLU A 143 -3.60 11.76 12.16
CA GLU A 143 -2.14 11.95 12.06
C GLU A 143 -1.38 10.63 12.20
N ALA A 144 -1.77 9.78 13.16
CA ALA A 144 -1.15 8.46 13.34
C ALA A 144 -1.29 7.60 12.07
N LYS A 145 -2.47 7.59 11.43
CA LYS A 145 -2.71 6.85 10.19
C LYS A 145 -1.91 7.42 9.00
N VAL A 146 -1.83 8.74 8.87
CA VAL A 146 -0.97 9.37 7.84
C VAL A 146 0.49 8.97 8.02
N ARG A 147 1.01 8.97 9.25
CA ARG A 147 2.39 8.53 9.54
C ARG A 147 2.59 7.04 9.23
N GLU A 148 1.62 6.20 9.53
CA GLU A 148 1.64 4.77 9.19
C GLU A 148 1.71 4.54 7.67
N ILE A 149 0.86 5.23 6.90
CA ILE A 149 0.83 5.19 5.43
C ILE A 149 2.20 5.57 4.85
N GLU A 150 2.77 6.69 5.29
CA GLU A 150 4.06 7.15 4.78
C GLU A 150 5.21 6.22 5.17
N ARG A 151 5.17 5.61 6.37
CA ARG A 151 6.12 4.58 6.78
C ARG A 151 6.06 3.37 5.83
N LEU A 152 4.87 2.84 5.53
CA LEU A 152 4.70 1.69 4.62
C LEU A 152 5.21 2.00 3.20
N ARG A 153 4.97 3.22 2.71
CA ARG A 153 5.49 3.70 1.43
C ARG A 153 7.02 3.78 1.46
N ALA A 154 7.62 4.30 2.53
CA ALA A 154 9.06 4.37 2.71
C ALA A 154 9.71 2.97 2.76
N GLU A 155 9.13 2.05 3.54
CA GLU A 155 9.58 0.66 3.63
C GLU A 155 9.56 -0.05 2.29
N THR A 156 8.56 0.24 1.46
CA THR A 156 8.47 -0.27 0.09
C THR A 156 9.64 0.19 -0.77
N ARG A 157 9.98 1.48 -0.70
CA ARG A 157 11.12 2.07 -1.44
C ARG A 157 12.44 1.49 -0.96
N LEU A 158 12.64 1.39 0.36
CA LEU A 158 13.84 0.81 0.96
C LEU A 158 14.01 -0.67 0.61
N ALA A 159 12.94 -1.46 0.67
CA ALA A 159 12.98 -2.87 0.27
C ALA A 159 13.37 -3.02 -1.21
N ARG A 160 12.92 -2.10 -2.08
CA ARG A 160 13.31 -2.11 -3.50
C ARG A 160 14.79 -1.81 -3.67
N ILE A 161 15.31 -0.80 -2.97
CA ILE A 161 16.74 -0.46 -2.99
C ILE A 161 17.58 -1.67 -2.55
N ARG A 162 17.21 -2.31 -1.43
CA ARG A 162 17.89 -3.51 -0.94
C ARG A 162 17.90 -4.64 -1.96
N ALA A 163 16.74 -4.97 -2.53
CA ALA A 163 16.64 -5.99 -3.55
C ALA A 163 17.52 -5.67 -4.78
N ILE A 164 17.59 -4.41 -5.21
CA ILE A 164 18.47 -3.99 -6.31
C ILE A 164 19.94 -4.20 -5.96
N GLU A 165 20.38 -3.78 -4.78
CA GLU A 165 21.78 -3.91 -4.37
C GLU A 165 22.18 -5.38 -4.15
N GLU A 166 21.30 -6.19 -3.54
CA GLU A 166 21.48 -7.63 -3.40
C GLU A 166 21.54 -8.35 -4.76
N GLY A 167 20.71 -7.92 -5.72
CA GLY A 167 20.73 -8.41 -7.09
C GLY A 167 22.05 -8.07 -7.80
N LYS A 168 22.53 -6.82 -7.69
CA LYS A 168 23.83 -6.41 -8.24
C LYS A 168 24.97 -7.20 -7.60
N ALA A 169 24.87 -7.53 -6.31
CA ALA A 169 25.88 -8.31 -5.60
C ALA A 169 26.04 -9.72 -6.18
N GLN A 170 25.01 -10.28 -6.85
CA GLN A 170 25.11 -11.57 -7.54
C GLN A 170 25.93 -11.53 -8.84
N LEU A 171 26.17 -10.34 -9.39
CA LEU A 171 26.84 -10.14 -10.68
C LEU A 171 28.35 -9.94 -10.52
N THR A 172 29.12 -10.41 -11.50
CA THR A 172 30.55 -10.07 -11.62
C THR A 172 30.74 -8.61 -12.04
N VAL A 173 31.99 -8.12 -11.96
CA VAL A 173 32.33 -6.75 -12.35
C VAL A 173 32.00 -6.49 -13.83
N GLU A 174 32.29 -7.47 -14.68
CA GLU A 174 32.05 -7.44 -16.13
C GLU A 174 30.55 -7.43 -16.42
N GLN A 175 29.78 -8.29 -15.76
CA GLN A 175 28.32 -8.34 -15.90
C GLN A 175 27.67 -7.01 -15.46
N ARG A 176 28.18 -6.37 -14.40
CA ARG A 176 27.71 -5.03 -13.98
C ARG A 176 28.05 -3.95 -15.00
N ALA A 177 29.18 -4.05 -15.71
CA ALA A 177 29.51 -3.13 -16.79
C ALA A 177 28.53 -3.29 -17.96
N THR A 178 28.27 -4.53 -18.39
CA THR A 178 27.28 -4.83 -19.42
C THR A 178 25.88 -4.34 -19.03
N LEU A 179 25.47 -4.57 -17.78
CA LEU A 179 24.18 -4.09 -17.28
C LEU A 179 24.04 -2.56 -17.38
N ARG A 180 25.09 -1.80 -17.03
CA ARG A 180 25.08 -0.33 -17.18
C ARG A 180 24.89 0.10 -18.63
N THR A 181 25.54 -0.59 -19.57
CA THR A 181 25.39 -0.33 -21.00
C THR A 181 23.96 -0.62 -21.48
N LEU A 182 23.38 -1.76 -21.10
CA LEU A 182 22.01 -2.13 -21.47
C LEU A 182 20.98 -1.15 -20.90
N LEU A 183 21.17 -0.67 -19.66
CA LEU A 183 20.32 0.35 -19.06
C LEU A 183 20.39 1.69 -19.79
N ALA A 184 21.59 2.12 -20.20
CA ALA A 184 21.77 3.34 -20.96
C ALA A 184 21.08 3.26 -22.34
N GLN A 185 21.19 2.10 -23.01
CA GLN A 185 20.51 1.85 -24.28
C GLN A 185 18.98 1.87 -24.13
N GLN A 186 18.46 1.24 -23.07
CA GLN A 186 17.03 1.23 -22.77
C GLN A 186 16.50 2.65 -22.51
N ALA A 187 17.27 3.49 -21.79
CA ALA A 187 16.90 4.87 -21.52
C ALA A 187 16.96 5.77 -22.76
N ALA A 188 17.84 5.46 -23.73
CA ALA A 188 17.95 6.21 -24.97
C ALA A 188 16.86 5.87 -26.00
N ARG A 189 16.04 4.84 -25.75
CA ARG A 189 14.95 4.45 -26.66
C ARG A 189 13.84 5.51 -26.59
N PRO A 190 13.47 6.14 -27.72
CA PRO A 190 12.38 7.11 -27.73
C PRO A 190 11.07 6.44 -27.28
N PRO A 191 10.20 7.15 -26.54
CA PRO A 191 8.92 6.59 -26.10
C PRO A 191 8.13 6.13 -27.32
N GLU A 192 7.64 4.88 -27.29
CA GLU A 192 6.82 4.38 -28.38
C GLU A 192 5.57 5.27 -28.52
N PRO A 193 5.24 5.71 -29.75
CA PRO A 193 4.04 6.50 -29.97
C PRO A 193 2.82 5.72 -29.47
N PRO A 194 1.83 6.39 -28.86
CA PRO A 194 0.67 5.72 -28.33
C PRO A 194 0.01 4.89 -29.44
N VAL A 195 -0.17 3.59 -29.18
CA VAL A 195 -0.88 2.69 -30.10
C VAL A 195 -2.29 3.26 -30.29
N ARG A 196 -2.54 3.87 -31.46
CA ARG A 196 -3.88 4.28 -31.86
C ARG A 196 -4.71 3.02 -31.97
N ARG A 197 -5.54 2.74 -30.96
CA ARG A 197 -6.61 1.75 -31.10
C ARG A 197 -7.59 2.32 -32.12
N SER A 198 -7.59 1.75 -33.32
CA SER A 198 -8.65 1.96 -34.31
C SER A 198 -9.99 1.69 -33.62
N ARG A 199 -10.88 2.67 -33.67
CA ARG A 199 -12.28 2.52 -33.27
C ARG A 199 -13.02 1.71 -34.32
#